data_AF-A0ABC8TRZ4-F1
#
_entry.id   AF-A0ABC8TRZ4-F1
#
_cell.length_a   1.000
_cell.length_b   1.000
_cell.length_c   1.000
_cell.angle_alpha   90.00
_cell.angle_beta   90.00
_cell.angle_gamma   90.00
#
_symmetry.space_group_name_H-M   'P 1'
#
loop_
_entity.id
_entity.type
_entity.pdbx_description
1 polymer ?
#
loop_
_entity_poly.entity_id
_entity_poly.type
_entity_poly.pdbx_seq_one_letter_code
_entity_poly.pdbx_strand_id
1 'polypeptide(L)'
;MASINGGSVLFFFLTFTTMVTNLHADIAEFDDFLKKKAELALEASLKAYNPNPEEVAENFNKQVGDSLHLQSYATQRVQVTKRDYAMESEWKDWQWRSEGDKFINGAFFVESGPPLKDSPSSGQKMIKHKPGSYAGRLTRYAGRLKCTVGQPC
;
A
#
# COMPACT_ATOMS: atom_id res chain seq x y z
N MET A 1 7.39 17.46 59.22
CA MET A 1 8.63 16.84 58.71
C MET A 1 8.87 15.57 59.51
N ALA A 2 8.55 14.40 58.96
CA ALA A 2 8.78 13.13 59.66
C ALA A 2 10.29 12.82 59.59
N SER A 3 10.94 12.78 60.75
CA SER A 3 12.37 12.44 60.87
C SER A 3 12.53 10.93 60.61
N ILE A 4 13.09 10.59 59.46
CA ILE A 4 13.32 9.19 59.07
C ILE A 4 14.58 8.73 59.81
N ASN A 5 14.40 7.86 60.81
CA ASN A 5 15.50 7.33 61.59
C ASN A 5 16.45 6.54 60.68
N GLY A 6 17.75 6.89 60.66
CA GLY A 6 18.74 6.29 59.75
C GLY A 6 18.88 4.77 59.85
N GLY A 7 18.58 4.19 61.02
CA GLY A 7 18.52 2.73 61.20
C GLY A 7 17.35 2.07 60.46
N SER A 8 16.22 2.77 60.27
CA SER A 8 15.07 2.26 59.52
C SER A 8 15.36 2.19 58.03
N VAL A 9 16.06 3.19 57.47
CA VAL A 9 16.48 3.21 56.07
C VAL A 9 17.50 2.09 55.78
N LEU A 10 18.46 1.88 56.69
CA LEU A 10 19.45 0.81 56.55
C LEU A 10 18.81 -0.59 56.54
N PHE A 11 17.80 -0.80 57.38
CA PHE A 11 17.03 -2.05 57.41
C PHE A 11 16.28 -2.31 56.10
N PHE A 12 15.67 -1.28 55.49
CA PHE A 12 15.01 -1.41 54.19
C PHE A 12 15.98 -1.77 53.06
N PHE A 13 17.20 -1.22 53.05
CA PHE A 13 18.20 -1.60 52.05
C PHE A 13 18.70 -3.03 52.25
N LEU A 14 18.91 -3.45 53.50
CA LEU A 14 19.35 -4.82 53.80
C LEU A 14 18.30 -5.86 53.40
N THR A 15 17.01 -5.61 53.63
CA THR A 15 15.95 -6.54 53.19
C THR A 15 15.74 -6.53 51.68
N PHE A 16 15.97 -5.40 51.00
CA PHE A 16 15.83 -5.32 49.56
C PHE A 16 16.96 -6.07 48.84
N THR A 17 18.20 -5.98 49.32
CA THR A 17 19.34 -6.69 48.72
C THR A 17 19.22 -8.21 48.81
N THR A 18 18.71 -8.75 49.92
CA THR A 18 18.47 -10.20 50.07
C THR A 18 17.30 -10.70 49.24
N MET A 19 16.33 -9.84 48.94
CA MET A 19 15.23 -10.15 48.03
C MET A 19 15.70 -10.22 46.57
N VAL A 20 16.61 -9.30 46.16
CA VAL A 20 17.15 -9.25 44.78
C VAL A 20 18.04 -10.46 44.46
N THR A 21 18.86 -10.95 45.40
CA THR A 21 19.72 -12.13 45.17
C THR A 21 18.94 -13.44 45.03
N ASN A 22 17.69 -13.48 45.47
CA ASN A 22 16.80 -14.65 45.32
C ASN A 22 15.85 -14.54 44.11
N LEU A 23 15.97 -13.49 43.30
CA LEU A 23 15.30 -13.41 41.99
C LEU A 23 16.10 -14.25 40.98
N HIS A 24 16.01 -15.58 41.06
CA HIS A 24 16.31 -16.41 39.90
C HIS A 24 15.18 -16.18 38.90
N ALA A 25 15.48 -15.47 37.81
CA ALA A 25 14.61 -15.47 36.64
C ALA A 25 14.68 -16.88 36.04
N ASP A 26 13.75 -17.74 36.44
CA ASP A 26 13.58 -19.04 35.80
C ASP A 26 13.15 -18.75 34.36
N ILE A 27 14.09 -18.89 33.41
CA ILE A 27 13.76 -18.87 31.99
C ILE A 27 12.82 -20.05 31.80
N ALA A 28 11.58 -19.76 31.39
CA ALA A 28 10.54 -20.76 31.22
C ALA A 28 11.10 -21.98 30.46
N GLU A 29 11.10 -23.13 31.12
CA GLU A 29 11.40 -24.39 30.45
C GLU A 29 10.32 -24.63 29.41
N PHE A 30 10.66 -24.44 28.14
CA PHE A 30 9.72 -24.64 27.06
C PHE A 30 9.25 -26.09 27.01
N ASP A 31 7.95 -26.28 26.80
CA ASP A 31 7.40 -27.62 26.57
C ASP A 31 8.00 -28.26 25.30
N ASP A 32 7.91 -29.58 25.22
CA ASP A 32 8.48 -30.35 24.11
C ASP A 32 7.90 -29.95 22.74
N PHE A 33 6.66 -29.42 22.72
CA PHE A 33 6.03 -28.91 21.51
C PHE A 33 6.75 -27.67 20.99
N LEU A 34 7.02 -26.69 21.84
CA LEU A 34 7.72 -25.46 21.49
C LEU A 34 9.17 -25.73 21.12
N LYS A 35 9.84 -26.68 21.79
CA LYS A 35 11.19 -27.14 21.42
C LYS A 35 11.20 -27.73 20.01
N LYS A 36 10.28 -28.67 19.72
CA LYS A 36 10.16 -29.28 18.38
C LYS A 36 9.80 -28.26 17.31
N LYS A 37 8.91 -27.31 17.63
CA LYS A 37 8.54 -26.23 16.73
C LYS A 37 9.74 -25.32 16.42
N ALA A 38 10.60 -25.06 17.40
CA ALA A 38 11.82 -24.29 17.22
C ALA A 38 12.83 -25.04 16.33
N GLU A 39 13.02 -26.34 16.54
CA GLU A 39 13.90 -27.17 15.69
C GLU A 39 13.42 -27.21 14.24
N LEU A 40 12.12 -27.41 14.01
CA LEU A 40 11.53 -27.40 12.67
C LEU A 40 11.67 -26.03 11.99
N ALA A 41 11.47 -24.94 12.74
CA ALA A 41 11.66 -23.60 12.21
C ALA A 41 13.13 -23.35 11.84
N LEU A 42 14.08 -23.85 12.64
CA LEU A 42 15.49 -23.77 12.35
C LEU A 42 15.83 -24.58 11.09
N GLU A 43 15.40 -25.84 11.01
CA GLU A 43 15.61 -26.69 9.83
C GLU A 43 15.03 -26.06 8.57
N ALA A 44 13.81 -25.52 8.64
CA ALA A 44 13.18 -24.82 7.53
C ALA A 44 13.97 -23.57 7.11
N SER A 45 14.49 -22.80 8.08
CA SER A 45 15.31 -21.63 7.79
C SER A 45 16.65 -22.00 7.16
N LEU A 46 17.32 -23.05 7.65
CA LEU A 46 18.57 -23.56 7.09
C LEU A 46 18.36 -24.10 5.68
N LYS A 47 17.23 -24.78 5.43
CA LYS A 47 16.85 -25.27 4.11
C LYS A 47 16.56 -24.13 3.11
N ALA A 48 16.02 -23.00 3.59
CA ALA A 48 15.75 -21.82 2.79
C ALA A 48 16.95 -20.86 2.66
N TYR A 49 17.99 -21.05 3.49
CA TYR A 49 19.16 -20.19 3.52
C TYR A 49 20.03 -20.42 2.28
N ASN A 50 20.19 -19.38 1.47
CA ASN A 50 21.19 -19.37 0.41
C ASN A 50 22.48 -18.68 0.93
N PRO A 51 23.64 -19.36 0.94
CA PRO A 51 24.91 -18.76 1.37
C PRO A 51 25.37 -17.61 0.46
N ASN A 52 24.86 -17.51 -0.77
CA ASN A 52 25.10 -16.39 -1.68
C ASN A 52 23.83 -15.54 -1.86
N PRO A 53 23.62 -14.51 -1.01
CA PRO A 53 22.41 -13.68 -1.06
C PRO A 53 22.32 -12.85 -2.35
N GLU A 54 23.44 -12.60 -3.02
CA GLU A 54 23.49 -11.89 -4.30
C GLU A 54 22.79 -12.69 -5.41
N GLU A 55 22.96 -14.01 -5.45
CA GLU A 55 22.31 -14.88 -6.44
C GLU A 55 20.78 -14.83 -6.35
N VAL A 56 20.22 -14.80 -5.13
CA VAL A 56 18.76 -14.70 -4.93
C VAL A 56 18.24 -13.36 -5.42
N ALA A 57 18.95 -12.28 -5.08
CA ALA A 57 18.59 -10.94 -5.52
C ALA A 57 18.75 -10.77 -7.03
N GLU A 58 19.83 -11.27 -7.62
CA GLU A 58 20.09 -11.24 -9.06
C GLU A 58 19.07 -12.07 -9.84
N ASN A 59 18.74 -13.29 -9.39
CA ASN A 59 17.73 -14.12 -10.03
C ASN A 59 16.34 -13.45 -9.98
N PHE A 60 15.97 -12.87 -8.85
CA PHE A 60 14.73 -12.09 -8.74
C PHE A 60 14.74 -10.88 -9.66
N ASN A 61 15.80 -10.06 -9.62
CA ASN A 61 15.95 -8.88 -10.46
C ASN A 61 15.92 -9.24 -11.95
N LYS A 62 16.51 -10.37 -12.34
CA LYS A 62 16.46 -10.91 -13.70
C LYS A 62 15.04 -11.32 -14.09
N GLN A 63 14.34 -12.10 -13.27
CA GLN A 63 12.95 -12.52 -13.54
C GLN A 63 11.99 -11.32 -13.63
N VAL A 64 12.13 -10.35 -12.71
CA VAL A 64 11.37 -9.10 -12.74
C VAL A 64 11.73 -8.31 -14.00
N GLY A 65 13.02 -8.19 -14.33
CA GLY A 65 13.49 -7.54 -15.56
C GLY A 65 12.92 -8.18 -16.83
N ASP A 66 12.97 -9.51 -16.93
CA ASP A 66 12.47 -10.28 -18.08
C ASP A 66 10.93 -10.14 -18.22
N SER A 67 10.20 -10.20 -17.11
CA SER A 67 8.73 -10.02 -17.10
C SER A 67 8.32 -8.59 -17.48
N LEU A 68 9.07 -7.57 -17.03
CA LEU A 68 8.88 -6.18 -17.44
C LEU A 68 9.24 -5.95 -18.91
N HIS A 69 10.29 -6.62 -19.42
CA HIS A 69 10.67 -6.52 -20.82
C HIS A 69 9.62 -7.12 -21.75
N LEU A 70 9.01 -8.24 -21.38
CA LEU A 70 7.89 -8.85 -22.10
C LEU A 70 6.63 -7.98 -22.05
N GLN A 71 6.37 -7.34 -20.91
CA GLN A 71 5.30 -6.34 -20.79
C GLN A 71 5.57 -5.08 -21.63
N SER A 72 6.84 -4.69 -21.81
CA SER A 72 7.22 -3.50 -22.58
C SER A 72 7.09 -3.68 -24.11
N TYR A 73 7.25 -4.91 -24.62
CA TYR A 73 7.13 -5.22 -26.06
C TYR A 73 5.70 -5.54 -26.50
N ALA A 74 4.83 -5.96 -25.59
CA ALA A 74 3.39 -6.01 -25.84
C ALA A 74 2.82 -4.61 -25.59
N THR A 75 2.53 -3.84 -26.65
CA THR A 75 1.62 -2.69 -26.52
C THR A 75 0.24 -3.24 -26.16
N GLN A 76 0.02 -3.51 -24.88
CA GLN A 76 -1.19 -4.12 -24.37
C GLN A 76 -2.31 -3.10 -24.57
N ARG A 77 -3.32 -3.45 -25.38
CA ARG A 77 -4.50 -2.61 -25.53
C ARG A 77 -5.28 -2.68 -24.22
N VAL A 78 -5.29 -1.60 -23.46
CA VAL A 78 -5.97 -1.52 -22.16
C VAL A 78 -7.31 -0.81 -22.33
N GLN A 79 -8.39 -1.51 -22.04
CA GLN A 79 -9.72 -0.89 -22.05
C GLN A 79 -9.94 -0.12 -20.74
N VAL A 80 -10.25 1.18 -20.84
CA VAL A 80 -10.49 2.05 -19.67
C VAL A 80 -11.81 1.70 -18.97
N THR A 81 -12.80 1.24 -19.73
CA THR A 81 -14.14 0.91 -19.22
C THR A 81 -14.20 -0.52 -18.71
N LYS A 82 -14.74 -0.71 -17.51
CA LYS A 82 -15.10 -2.03 -16.94
C LYS A 82 -16.60 -2.05 -16.65
N ARG A 83 -17.32 -3.05 -17.19
CA ARG A 83 -18.76 -3.24 -16.95
C ARG A 83 -18.94 -4.42 -16.01
N ASP A 84 -18.95 -4.14 -14.71
CA ASP A 84 -19.08 -5.17 -13.69
C ASP A 84 -20.54 -5.61 -13.52
N TYR A 85 -20.75 -6.90 -13.34
CA TYR A 85 -22.04 -7.52 -12.97
C TYR A 85 -23.21 -7.29 -13.96
N ALA A 86 -22.95 -6.87 -15.19
CA ALA A 86 -23.96 -6.65 -16.21
C ALA A 86 -23.69 -7.49 -17.46
N MET A 87 -24.75 -8.07 -18.02
CA MET A 87 -24.67 -8.74 -19.32
C MET A 87 -24.48 -7.71 -20.44
N GLU A 88 -23.91 -8.13 -21.56
CA GLU A 88 -23.65 -7.23 -22.70
C GLU A 88 -24.91 -6.62 -23.29
N SER A 89 -26.02 -7.33 -23.28
CA SER A 89 -27.33 -6.79 -23.70
C SER A 89 -27.80 -5.63 -22.84
N GLU A 90 -27.41 -5.59 -21.57
CA GLU A 90 -27.83 -4.56 -20.62
C GLU A 90 -26.91 -3.33 -20.70
N TRP A 91 -25.60 -3.53 -20.59
CA TRP A 91 -24.68 -2.38 -20.56
C TRP A 91 -24.57 -1.68 -21.92
N LYS A 92 -24.91 -2.36 -23.03
CA LYS A 92 -24.91 -1.74 -24.37
C LYS A 92 -25.87 -0.57 -24.49
N ASP A 93 -26.94 -0.55 -23.70
CA ASP A 93 -27.91 0.54 -23.70
C ASP A 93 -27.50 1.70 -22.78
N TRP A 94 -26.49 1.50 -21.92
CA TRP A 94 -25.97 2.56 -21.06
C TRP A 94 -25.21 3.59 -21.89
N GLN A 95 -25.54 4.86 -21.71
CA GLN A 95 -24.93 5.96 -22.45
C GLN A 95 -23.55 6.31 -21.87
N TRP A 96 -22.50 5.65 -22.36
CA TRP A 96 -21.11 5.89 -21.97
C TRP A 96 -20.37 6.45 -23.18
N ARG A 97 -19.87 7.68 -23.05
CA ARG A 97 -19.26 8.45 -24.14
C ARG A 97 -17.87 8.95 -23.72
N SER A 98 -16.96 9.07 -24.68
CA SER A 98 -15.63 9.65 -24.50
C SER A 98 -15.48 10.83 -25.45
N GLU A 99 -15.34 12.03 -24.90
CA GLU A 99 -15.31 13.28 -25.67
C GLU A 99 -14.07 14.10 -25.35
N GLY A 100 -13.19 14.24 -26.33
CA GLY A 100 -11.96 15.02 -26.19
C GLY A 100 -10.91 14.38 -25.27
N ASP A 101 -11.06 13.11 -24.89
CA ASP A 101 -10.09 12.38 -24.07
C ASP A 101 -8.80 12.07 -24.83
N LYS A 102 -7.68 12.00 -24.10
CA LYS A 102 -6.38 11.58 -24.64
C LYS A 102 -5.96 10.26 -24.01
N PHE A 103 -5.85 9.23 -24.84
CA PHE A 103 -5.33 7.93 -24.43
C PHE A 103 -3.83 7.81 -24.74
N ILE A 104 -3.09 7.17 -23.84
CA ILE A 104 -1.65 6.89 -23.96
C ILE A 104 -1.39 5.42 -23.59
N ASN A 105 -0.27 4.87 -24.02
CA ASN A 105 0.15 3.49 -23.70
C ASN A 105 -0.89 2.41 -24.07
N GLY A 106 -1.53 2.53 -25.24
CA GLY A 106 -2.50 1.55 -25.71
C GLY A 106 -3.87 1.59 -25.02
N ALA A 107 -4.12 2.59 -24.17
CA ALA A 107 -5.44 2.78 -23.57
C ALA A 107 -6.51 3.11 -24.64
N PHE A 108 -7.74 2.64 -24.44
CA PHE A 108 -8.87 3.00 -25.29
C PHE A 108 -10.20 2.91 -24.52
N PHE A 109 -11.22 3.61 -25.03
CA PHE A 109 -12.57 3.61 -24.47
C PHE A 109 -13.54 2.91 -25.43
N VAL A 110 -14.46 2.12 -24.90
CA VAL A 110 -15.53 1.50 -25.69
C VAL A 110 -16.85 2.15 -25.31
N GLU A 111 -17.39 2.93 -26.24
CA GLU A 111 -18.64 3.64 -26.07
C GLU A 111 -19.85 2.71 -26.18
N SER A 112 -20.97 3.13 -25.59
CA SER A 112 -22.25 2.43 -25.62
C SER A 112 -23.42 3.41 -25.53
N GLY A 113 -24.62 2.90 -25.82
CA GLY A 113 -25.86 3.64 -25.78
C GLY A 113 -26.06 4.58 -26.98
N PRO A 114 -27.23 5.24 -27.03
CA PRO A 114 -27.55 6.19 -28.09
C PRO A 114 -26.64 7.43 -28.05
N PRO A 115 -26.37 8.07 -29.20
CA PRO A 115 -25.57 9.29 -29.24
C PRO A 115 -26.24 10.42 -28.45
N LEU A 116 -25.42 11.26 -27.81
CA LEU A 116 -25.89 12.49 -27.19
C LEU A 116 -26.37 13.45 -28.28
N LYS A 117 -27.64 13.84 -28.24
CA LYS A 117 -28.21 14.81 -29.19
C LYS A 117 -27.78 16.24 -28.85
N ASP A 118 -27.67 16.54 -27.57
CA ASP A 118 -27.11 17.78 -27.04
C ASP A 118 -25.99 17.44 -26.05
N SER A 119 -24.83 18.05 -26.21
CA SER A 119 -23.81 17.99 -25.16
C SER A 119 -24.38 18.69 -23.93
N PRO A 120 -24.30 18.09 -22.72
CA PRO A 120 -24.73 18.75 -21.49
C PRO A 120 -24.11 20.14 -21.32
N SER A 121 -22.94 20.36 -21.95
CA SER A 121 -22.14 21.58 -21.89
C SER A 121 -22.65 22.76 -22.71
N SER A 122 -23.84 22.66 -23.33
CA SER A 122 -24.38 23.72 -24.21
C SER A 122 -25.07 24.88 -23.45
N GLY A 123 -25.28 24.75 -22.13
CA GLY A 123 -25.94 25.79 -21.33
C GLY A 123 -25.05 26.99 -20.98
N GLN A 124 -25.68 28.15 -20.72
CA GLN A 124 -24.99 29.40 -20.35
C GLN A 124 -24.18 29.33 -19.03
N LYS A 125 -24.34 28.27 -18.23
CA LYS A 125 -23.64 28.04 -16.95
C LYS A 125 -22.59 26.91 -17.01
N MET A 126 -22.19 26.49 -18.20
CA MET A 126 -21.29 25.35 -18.38
C MET A 126 -19.85 25.80 -18.66
N ILE A 127 -18.89 25.30 -17.88
CA ILE A 127 -17.46 25.43 -18.21
C ILE A 127 -17.15 24.42 -19.31
N LYS A 128 -16.66 24.89 -20.45
CA LYS A 128 -16.24 24.01 -21.55
C LYS A 128 -15.04 23.18 -21.13
N HIS A 129 -15.08 21.88 -21.42
CA HIS A 129 -13.94 21.01 -21.21
C HIS A 129 -12.75 21.40 -22.11
N LYS A 130 -11.54 21.15 -21.63
CA LYS A 130 -10.31 21.22 -22.44
C LYS A 130 -10.02 19.83 -23.01
N PRO A 131 -9.24 19.72 -24.11
CA PRO A 131 -8.81 18.41 -24.58
C PRO A 131 -7.98 17.70 -23.52
N GLY A 132 -8.04 16.37 -23.47
CA GLY A 132 -7.40 15.51 -22.47
C GLY A 132 -5.88 15.66 -22.41
N SER A 133 -5.25 16.22 -23.45
CA SER A 133 -3.85 16.64 -23.43
C SER A 133 -3.52 17.66 -22.33
N TYR A 134 -4.51 18.43 -21.87
CA TYR A 134 -4.34 19.42 -20.80
C TYR A 134 -4.60 18.85 -19.40
N ALA A 135 -5.07 17.61 -19.26
CA ALA A 135 -5.45 17.02 -17.98
C ALA A 135 -4.35 17.20 -16.92
N GLY A 136 -3.09 16.84 -17.26
CA GLY A 136 -1.96 17.00 -16.33
C GLY A 136 -1.62 18.44 -15.94
N ARG A 137 -1.96 19.44 -16.77
CA ARG A 137 -1.81 20.86 -16.40
C ARG A 137 -2.94 21.32 -15.49
N LEU A 138 -4.17 20.88 -15.78
CA LEU A 138 -5.35 21.24 -15.01
C LEU A 138 -5.34 20.63 -13.60
N THR A 139 -4.80 19.41 -13.45
CA THR A 139 -4.75 18.71 -12.16
C THR A 139 -3.41 18.85 -11.43
N ARG A 140 -2.51 19.72 -11.91
CA ARG A 140 -1.16 19.90 -11.33
C ARG A 140 -1.19 20.24 -9.83
N TYR A 141 -2.18 21.00 -9.40
CA TYR A 141 -2.36 21.42 -8.00
C TYR A 141 -3.57 20.74 -7.35
N ALA A 142 -4.00 19.58 -7.88
CA ALA A 142 -5.07 18.81 -7.28
C ALA A 142 -4.65 18.27 -5.90
N GLY A 143 -5.62 18.16 -5.00
CA GLY A 143 -5.40 17.74 -3.61
C GLY A 143 -5.56 18.89 -2.62
N ARG A 144 -5.21 18.64 -1.35
CA ARG A 144 -5.35 19.66 -0.31
C ARG A 144 -4.38 20.82 -0.58
N LEU A 145 -4.87 22.04 -0.37
CA LEU A 145 -4.00 23.21 -0.31
C LEU A 145 -3.04 23.07 0.87
N LYS A 146 -1.83 23.61 0.74
CA LYS A 146 -0.86 23.67 1.83
C LYS A 146 -1.22 24.82 2.78
N CYS A 147 -2.31 24.63 3.49
CA CYS A 147 -2.83 25.58 4.47
C CYS A 147 -1.97 25.60 5.74
N THR A 148 -1.74 26.79 6.29
CA THR A 148 -1.18 27.00 7.63
C THR A 148 -2.19 27.72 8.51
N VAL A 149 -2.26 27.36 9.80
CA VAL A 149 -3.21 27.97 10.75
C VAL A 149 -2.97 29.48 10.79
N GLY A 150 -4.04 30.27 10.59
CA GLY A 150 -4.00 31.73 10.62
C GLY A 150 -3.57 32.41 9.32
N GLN A 151 -3.38 31.67 8.21
CA GLN A 151 -3.14 32.24 6.88
C GLN A 151 -4.20 31.76 5.89
N PRO A 152 -4.57 32.58 4.89
CA PRO A 152 -5.43 32.14 3.82
C PRO A 152 -4.79 30.97 3.05
N CYS A 153 -5.65 30.03 2.67
CA CYS A 153 -5.39 29.09 1.59
C CYS A 153 -6.03 29.65 0.31
#